data_AF-A0A554IR73-F1
#
_entry.id   AF-A0A554IR73-F1
#
_cell.length_a   1.000
_cell.length_b   1.000
_cell.length_c   1.000
_cell.angle_alpha   90.00
_cell.angle_beta   90.00
_cell.angle_gamma   90.00
#
_symmetry.space_group_name_H-M   'P 1'
#
loop_
_entity.id
_entity.type
_entity.pdbx_description
1 polymer ?
#
loop_
_entity_poly.entity_id
_entity_poly.type
_entity_poly.pdbx_seq_one_letter_code
_entity_poly.pdbx_strand_id
1 'polypeptide(L)'
;MPEPQTSTNQDPAGQNPASAGSQQGGQTAVPMLPEVLEGGALYDQIMTAIEPELTSTVYPTLAEKYKDETPEQAKVRAERYAKAMEEYKKQLQKYGADFGGKVRTFQHGVRKSMEADDRNRETSNMSGLEDAISNL
;
A
#
# COMPACT_ATOMS: atom_id res chain seq x y z
N MET A 1 27.55 -35.11 34.33
CA MET A 1 28.63 -34.12 34.50
C MET A 1 29.93 -34.74 34.03
N PRO A 2 30.50 -34.19 32.95
CA PRO A 2 31.90 -33.79 32.93
C PRO A 2 32.07 -32.29 32.62
N GLU A 3 33.13 -31.69 33.14
CA GLU A 3 33.45 -30.26 33.10
C GLU A 3 33.95 -29.76 31.71
N PRO A 4 33.76 -28.47 31.38
CA PRO A 4 34.18 -27.87 30.12
C PRO A 4 35.65 -27.42 30.15
N GLN A 5 36.41 -27.74 29.08
CA GLN A 5 37.73 -27.13 28.85
C GLN A 5 37.58 -25.73 28.28
N THR A 6 38.12 -24.76 29.00
CA THR A 6 38.41 -23.40 28.56
C THR A 6 39.66 -23.40 27.68
N SER A 7 39.60 -22.75 26.52
CA SER A 7 40.82 -22.33 25.83
C SER A 7 40.66 -20.91 25.30
N THR A 8 41.24 -20.00 26.08
CA THR A 8 41.60 -18.63 25.77
C THR A 8 42.50 -18.57 24.55
N ASN A 9 42.28 -17.61 23.66
CA ASN A 9 43.37 -16.99 22.92
C ASN A 9 43.06 -15.51 22.69
N GLN A 10 43.96 -14.67 23.21
CA GLN A 10 44.03 -13.22 23.05
C GLN A 10 45.13 -12.88 22.03
N ASP A 11 44.80 -11.95 21.13
CA ASP A 11 45.63 -10.85 20.57
C ASP A 11 46.79 -11.15 19.59
N PRO A 12 47.31 -10.16 18.82
CA PRO A 12 46.86 -8.77 18.57
C PRO A 12 46.89 -8.28 17.09
N ALA A 13 46.27 -7.12 16.87
CA ALA A 13 46.68 -6.00 15.99
C ALA A 13 47.14 -6.24 14.53
N GLY A 14 46.29 -5.77 13.60
CA GLY A 14 46.65 -5.41 12.22
C GLY A 14 45.81 -4.22 11.76
N GLN A 15 46.48 -3.14 11.39
CA GLN A 15 45.97 -1.78 11.11
C GLN A 15 45.00 -1.66 9.91
N ASN A 16 43.85 -1.01 10.15
CA ASN A 16 43.32 0.22 9.52
C ASN A 16 43.16 0.33 7.97
N PRO A 17 42.52 1.39 7.43
CA PRO A 17 41.11 1.39 7.01
C PRO A 17 40.95 1.61 5.49
N ALA A 18 40.03 0.91 4.85
CA ALA A 18 39.62 1.22 3.49
C ALA A 18 38.11 1.44 3.44
N SER A 19 37.76 2.72 3.54
CA SER A 19 36.50 3.29 3.12
C SER A 19 36.18 2.84 1.69
N ALA A 20 35.31 1.84 1.54
CA ALA A 20 34.57 1.64 0.30
C ALA A 20 33.18 2.25 0.54
N GLY A 21 33.08 3.53 0.19
CA GLY A 21 31.80 4.22 0.14
C GLY A 21 30.88 3.47 -0.82
N SER A 22 29.84 2.86 -0.28
CA SER A 22 28.67 2.45 -1.04
C SER A 22 28.04 3.74 -1.58
N GLN A 23 28.36 4.07 -2.83
CA GLN A 23 27.62 5.05 -3.62
C GLN A 23 26.17 4.55 -3.68
N GLN A 24 25.34 5.05 -2.76
CA GLN A 24 23.89 5.07 -2.93
C GLN A 24 23.60 6.07 -4.05
N GLY A 25 23.72 5.60 -5.30
CA GLY A 25 23.04 6.24 -6.43
C GLY A 25 21.56 6.24 -6.08
N GLY A 26 21.02 7.43 -5.81
CA GLY A 26 19.64 7.63 -5.43
C GLY A 26 18.71 7.14 -6.54
N GLN A 27 18.27 5.88 -6.43
CA GLN A 27 17.15 5.40 -7.20
C GLN A 27 15.96 6.26 -6.80
N THR A 28 15.53 7.09 -7.73
CA THR A 28 14.26 7.79 -7.75
C THR A 28 13.17 6.74 -7.82
N ALA A 29 12.88 6.11 -6.67
CA ALA A 29 11.90 5.05 -6.60
C ALA A 29 10.53 5.63 -6.94
N VAL A 30 10.01 5.27 -8.11
CA VAL A 30 8.63 5.57 -8.49
C VAL A 30 7.72 5.00 -7.40
N PRO A 31 6.78 5.78 -6.84
CA PRO A 31 5.85 5.27 -5.84
C PRO A 31 5.05 4.09 -6.39
N MET A 32 4.66 3.14 -5.54
CA MET A 32 3.84 2.01 -5.96
C MET A 32 2.42 2.45 -6.35
N LEU A 33 1.86 1.84 -7.41
CA LEU A 33 0.49 2.09 -7.83
C LEU A 33 -0.49 1.65 -6.72
N PRO A 34 -1.52 2.46 -6.40
CA PRO A 34 -2.51 2.05 -5.41
C PRO A 34 -3.36 0.90 -5.94
N GLU A 35 -3.54 -0.12 -5.11
CA GLU A 35 -4.37 -1.29 -5.41
C GLU A 35 -5.86 -0.92 -5.49
N VAL A 36 -6.55 -1.46 -6.49
CA VAL A 36 -7.99 -1.27 -6.72
C VAL A 36 -8.72 -2.55 -6.36
N LEU A 37 -9.75 -2.44 -5.52
CA LEU A 37 -10.65 -3.55 -5.24
C LEU A 37 -11.72 -3.65 -6.32
N GLU A 38 -12.02 -4.87 -6.76
CA GLU A 38 -13.16 -5.12 -7.65
C GLU A 38 -14.48 -4.81 -6.94
N GLY A 39 -15.50 -4.40 -7.71
CA GLY A 39 -16.75 -3.85 -7.16
C GLY A 39 -17.46 -4.76 -6.15
N GLY A 40 -17.47 -6.08 -6.39
CA GLY A 40 -18.06 -7.06 -5.47
C GLY A 40 -17.25 -7.21 -4.18
N ALA A 41 -15.92 -7.30 -4.28
CA ALA A 41 -15.04 -7.41 -3.12
C ALA A 41 -15.07 -6.13 -2.27
N LEU A 42 -15.10 -4.95 -2.89
CA LEU A 42 -15.25 -3.67 -2.20
C LEU A 42 -16.61 -3.59 -1.49
N TYR A 43 -17.68 -4.01 -2.17
CA TYR A 43 -19.02 -4.05 -1.59
C TYR A 43 -19.04 -4.93 -0.33
N ASP A 44 -18.56 -6.17 -0.44
CA ASP A 44 -18.55 -7.12 0.66
C ASP A 44 -17.64 -6.67 1.81
N GLN A 45 -16.48 -6.08 1.51
CA GLN A 45 -15.58 -5.55 2.52
C GLN A 45 -16.25 -4.45 3.35
N ILE A 46 -16.99 -3.53 2.70
CA ILE A 46 -17.71 -2.47 3.40
C ILE A 46 -18.92 -3.06 4.15
N MET A 47 -19.74 -3.87 3.48
CA MET A 47 -20.98 -4.40 4.06
C MET A 47 -20.75 -5.37 5.20
N THR A 48 -19.66 -6.15 5.20
CA THR A 48 -19.33 -7.05 6.32
C THR A 48 -19.27 -6.31 7.66
N ALA A 49 -18.81 -5.05 7.66
CA ALA A 49 -18.74 -4.24 8.87
C ALA A 49 -20.06 -3.53 9.23
N ILE A 50 -20.96 -3.33 8.25
CA ILE A 50 -22.21 -2.57 8.42
C ILE A 50 -23.39 -3.52 8.67
N GLU A 51 -23.62 -4.45 7.75
CA GLU A 51 -24.68 -5.44 7.76
C GLU A 51 -24.20 -6.71 7.02
N PRO A 52 -23.67 -7.70 7.75
CA PRO A 52 -23.05 -8.88 7.15
C PRO A 52 -24.04 -9.76 6.37
N GLU A 53 -25.35 -9.64 6.64
CA GLU A 53 -26.38 -10.36 5.90
C GLU A 53 -26.52 -9.89 4.45
N LEU A 54 -26.15 -8.64 4.18
CA LEU A 54 -26.24 -8.06 2.85
C LEU A 54 -25.00 -8.34 1.99
N THR A 55 -24.05 -9.15 2.47
CA THR A 55 -22.90 -9.57 1.66
C THR A 55 -23.29 -10.60 0.61
N SER A 56 -22.52 -10.68 -0.49
CA SER A 56 -22.78 -11.57 -1.62
C SER A 56 -22.85 -13.05 -1.24
N THR A 57 -22.11 -13.44 -0.19
CA THR A 57 -22.05 -14.82 0.30
C THR A 57 -23.26 -15.19 1.18
N VAL A 58 -23.84 -14.21 1.88
CA VAL A 58 -24.92 -14.45 2.86
C VAL A 58 -26.30 -14.18 2.25
N TYR A 59 -26.41 -13.21 1.35
CA TYR A 59 -27.67 -12.83 0.71
C TYR A 59 -28.50 -14.01 0.16
N PRO A 60 -27.92 -15.03 -0.51
CA PRO A 60 -28.69 -16.16 -1.03
C PRO A 60 -29.39 -17.00 0.05
N THR A 61 -28.91 -16.94 1.30
CA THR A 61 -29.43 -17.74 2.42
C THR A 61 -30.61 -17.08 3.14
N LEU A 62 -30.85 -15.79 2.88
CA LEU A 62 -31.83 -15.00 3.65
C LEU A 62 -33.26 -15.46 3.43
N ALA A 63 -33.59 -15.95 2.24
CA ALA A 63 -34.94 -16.44 1.94
C ALA A 63 -35.33 -17.61 2.86
N GLU A 64 -34.42 -18.57 3.07
CA GLU A 64 -34.65 -19.68 3.99
C GLU A 64 -34.63 -19.21 5.45
N LYS A 65 -33.70 -18.31 5.80
CA LYS A 65 -33.57 -17.75 7.17
C LYS A 65 -34.85 -17.04 7.64
N TYR A 66 -35.57 -16.41 6.73
CA TYR A 66 -36.75 -15.58 7.02
C TYR A 66 -38.06 -16.15 6.47
N LYS A 67 -38.12 -17.44 6.15
CA LYS A 67 -39.33 -18.05 5.55
C LYS A 67 -40.59 -17.95 6.43
N ASP A 68 -40.41 -17.91 7.75
CA ASP A 68 -41.49 -17.85 8.75
C ASP A 68 -41.63 -16.45 9.39
N GLU A 69 -41.04 -15.43 8.75
CA GLU A 69 -41.06 -14.03 9.21
C GLU A 69 -42.47 -13.43 9.16
N THR A 70 -42.87 -12.72 10.24
CA THR A 70 -44.12 -11.95 10.22
C THR A 70 -43.94 -10.60 9.49
N PRO A 71 -45.03 -9.98 9.00
CA PRO A 71 -44.95 -8.67 8.35
C PRO A 71 -44.28 -7.58 9.20
N GLU A 72 -44.48 -7.60 10.52
CA GLU A 72 -43.87 -6.66 11.45
C GLU A 72 -42.36 -6.87 11.56
N GLN A 73 -41.92 -8.12 11.59
CA GLN A 73 -40.49 -8.48 11.58
C GLN A 73 -39.82 -8.09 10.26
N ALA A 74 -40.50 -8.33 9.13
CA ALA A 74 -40.05 -7.91 7.79
C ALA A 74 -39.84 -6.41 7.70
N LYS A 75 -40.76 -5.64 8.28
CA LYS A 75 -40.63 -4.18 8.33
C LYS A 75 -39.41 -3.73 9.12
N VAL A 76 -39.18 -4.30 10.30
CA VAL A 76 -38.01 -3.99 11.13
C VAL A 76 -36.71 -4.33 10.40
N ARG A 77 -36.66 -5.48 9.72
CA ARG A 77 -35.51 -5.89 8.90
C ARG A 77 -35.28 -4.94 7.72
N ALA A 78 -36.35 -4.55 7.02
CA ALA A 78 -36.25 -3.61 5.91
C ALA A 78 -35.72 -2.23 6.36
N GLU A 79 -36.18 -1.72 7.49
CA GLU A 79 -35.68 -0.47 8.08
C GLU A 79 -34.20 -0.57 8.45
N ARG A 80 -33.76 -1.71 8.99
CA ARG A 80 -32.34 -1.98 9.27
C ARG A 80 -31.51 -1.96 7.98
N TYR A 81 -31.95 -2.67 6.96
CA TYR A 81 -31.25 -2.72 5.66
C TYR A 81 -31.22 -1.37 4.95
N ALA A 82 -32.27 -0.55 5.07
CA ALA A 82 -32.27 0.80 4.54
C ALA A 82 -31.15 1.66 5.16
N LYS A 83 -31.02 1.62 6.50
CA LYS A 83 -29.94 2.32 7.22
C LYS A 83 -28.55 1.79 6.83
N ALA A 84 -28.42 0.48 6.67
CA ALA A 84 -27.16 -0.14 6.21
C ALA A 84 -26.75 0.36 4.82
N MET A 85 -27.70 0.49 3.89
CA MET A 85 -27.43 1.01 2.55
C MET A 85 -27.06 2.50 2.55
N GLU A 86 -27.64 3.30 3.45
CA GLU A 86 -27.23 4.70 3.63
C GLU A 86 -25.79 4.79 4.16
N GLU A 87 -25.44 3.97 5.14
CA GLU A 87 -24.08 3.94 5.68
C GLU A 87 -23.07 3.44 4.65
N TYR A 88 -23.42 2.42 3.87
CA TYR A 88 -22.61 1.93 2.76
C TYR A 88 -22.24 3.04 1.77
N LYS A 89 -23.22 3.87 1.37
CA LYS A 89 -22.98 4.99 0.46
C LYS A 89 -21.96 5.99 1.02
N LYS A 90 -22.03 6.30 2.32
CA LYS A 90 -21.08 7.19 2.99
C LYS A 90 -19.67 6.60 3.01
N GLN A 91 -19.55 5.31 3.36
CA GLN A 91 -18.25 4.63 3.41
C GLN A 91 -17.65 4.46 2.02
N LEU A 92 -18.47 4.17 1.00
CA LEU A 92 -18.02 4.10 -0.39
C LEU A 92 -17.51 5.46 -0.89
N GLN A 93 -18.21 6.56 -0.56
CA GLN A 93 -17.76 7.90 -0.91
C GLN A 93 -16.43 8.23 -0.24
N LYS A 94 -16.27 7.87 1.04
CA LYS A 94 -15.01 8.03 1.77
C LYS A 94 -13.88 7.24 1.14
N TYR A 95 -14.11 5.97 0.81
CA TYR A 95 -13.14 5.13 0.11
C TYR A 95 -12.69 5.77 -1.20
N GLY A 96 -13.63 6.29 -2.01
CA GLY A 96 -13.32 6.98 -3.25
C GLY A 96 -12.47 8.24 -3.06
N ALA A 97 -12.77 9.03 -2.02
CA ALA A 97 -11.98 10.22 -1.68
C ALA A 97 -10.54 9.86 -1.25
N ASP A 98 -10.40 8.84 -0.39
CA ASP A 98 -9.11 8.34 0.10
C ASP A 98 -8.27 7.74 -1.04
N PHE A 99 -8.90 6.93 -1.90
CA PHE A 99 -8.27 6.36 -3.09
C PHE A 99 -7.82 7.45 -4.06
N GLY A 100 -8.65 8.46 -4.31
CA GLY A 100 -8.27 9.63 -5.11
C GLY A 100 -7.08 10.39 -4.52
N GLY A 101 -6.96 10.45 -3.19
CA GLY A 101 -5.77 10.96 -2.50
C GLY A 101 -4.51 10.15 -2.83
N LYS A 102 -4.59 8.82 -2.71
CA LYS A 102 -3.47 7.91 -3.05
C LYS A 102 -3.02 8.07 -4.50
N VAL A 103 -3.97 8.18 -5.43
CA VAL A 103 -3.67 8.41 -6.86
C VAL A 103 -2.92 9.73 -7.07
N ARG A 104 -3.34 10.82 -6.41
CA ARG A 104 -2.63 12.11 -6.49
C ARG A 104 -1.20 12.01 -5.93
N THR A 105 -1.01 11.32 -4.82
CA THR A 105 0.32 11.08 -4.24
C THR A 105 1.21 10.30 -5.20
N PHE A 106 0.68 9.24 -5.82
CA PHE A 106 1.38 8.47 -6.85
C PHE A 106 1.78 9.36 -8.04
N GLN A 107 0.84 10.13 -8.60
CA GLN A 107 1.11 11.05 -9.71
C GLN A 107 2.21 12.07 -9.38
N HIS A 108 2.18 12.62 -8.16
CA HIS A 108 3.21 13.55 -7.72
C HIS A 108 4.59 12.88 -7.62
N GLY A 109 4.66 11.66 -7.05
CA GLY A 109 5.93 10.93 -6.96
C GLY A 109 6.47 10.51 -8.32
N VAL A 110 5.61 10.11 -9.28
CA VAL A 110 6.03 9.86 -10.68
C VAL A 110 6.66 11.10 -11.28
N ARG A 111 6.01 12.27 -11.16
CA ARG A 111 6.55 13.53 -11.68
C ARG A 111 7.90 13.86 -11.08
N LYS A 112 8.03 13.76 -9.75
CA LYS A 112 9.28 14.03 -9.04
C LYS A 112 10.40 13.07 -9.46
N SER A 113 10.06 11.81 -9.72
CA SER A 113 11.01 10.81 -10.24
C SER A 113 11.52 11.22 -11.61
N MET A 114 10.62 11.58 -12.53
CA MET A 114 10.99 12.04 -13.87
C MET A 114 11.88 13.29 -13.84
N GLU A 115 11.53 14.29 -13.03
CA GLU A 115 12.33 15.51 -12.86
C GLU A 115 13.73 15.25 -12.29
N ALA A 116 13.87 14.21 -11.46
CA ALA A 116 15.16 13.83 -10.89
C ALA A 116 15.99 13.03 -11.91
N ASP A 117 15.36 12.16 -12.69
CA ASP A 117 16.03 11.44 -13.79
C ASP A 117 16.54 12.41 -14.86
N ASP A 118 15.75 13.42 -15.22
CA ASP A 118 16.16 14.44 -16.18
C ASP A 118 17.33 15.28 -15.66
N ARG A 119 17.30 15.70 -14.39
CA ARG A 119 18.43 16.41 -13.75
C ARG A 119 19.71 15.57 -13.70
N ASN A 120 19.59 14.26 -13.44
CA ASN A 120 20.72 13.34 -13.44
C ASN A 120 21.32 13.19 -14.85
N ARG A 121 20.47 13.12 -15.88
CA ARG A 121 20.91 13.08 -17.29
C ARG A 121 21.61 14.37 -17.70
N GLU A 122 21.04 15.53 -17.35
CA GLU A 122 21.63 16.84 -17.63
C GLU A 122 23.00 16.99 -16.98
N THR A 123 23.11 16.62 -15.70
CA THR A 123 24.39 16.62 -14.97
C THR A 123 25.43 15.72 -15.64
N SER A 124 25.03 14.50 -16.02
CA SER A 124 25.93 13.54 -16.69
C SER A 124 26.39 14.04 -18.06
N ASN A 125 25.49 14.66 -18.82
CA ASN A 125 25.82 15.24 -20.12
C ASN A 125 26.79 16.43 -19.98
N MET A 126 26.57 17.29 -18.98
CA MET A 126 27.43 18.44 -18.72
C MET A 126 28.84 18.02 -18.33
N SER A 127 28.98 17.07 -17.41
CA SER A 127 30.29 16.50 -17.05
C SER A 127 30.99 15.88 -18.25
N GLY A 128 30.26 15.16 -19.12
CA GLY A 128 30.84 14.60 -20.34
C GLY A 128 31.35 15.65 -21.33
N LEU A 129 30.69 16.81 -21.42
CA LEU A 129 31.15 17.93 -22.24
C LEU A 129 32.38 18.62 -21.64
N GLU A 130 32.43 18.79 -20.31
CA GLU A 130 33.58 19.35 -19.60
C GLU A 130 34.82 18.47 -19.76
N ASP A 131 34.67 17.16 -19.65
CA ASP A 131 35.75 16.18 -19.89
C ASP A 131 36.25 16.23 -21.34
N ALA A 132 35.34 16.40 -22.31
CA ALA A 132 35.71 16.49 -23.73
C ALA A 132 36.48 17.78 -24.05
N ILE A 133 36.12 18.90 -23.42
CA ILE A 133 36.81 20.19 -23.58
C ILE A 133 38.18 20.17 -22.88
N SER A 134 38.28 19.52 -21.71
CA SER A 134 39.53 19.50 -20.94
C SER A 134 40.62 18.61 -21.54
N ASN A 135 40.25 17.67 -22.42
CA ASN A 135 41.17 16.78 -23.13
C ASN A 135 41.56 17.30 -24.53
N LEU A 136 41.24 18.57 -24.83
CA LEU A 136 41.52 19.27 -26.07
C LEU A 136 42.64 20.30 -25.85
#